data_AF-A0A2S7YIE1-F1
#
_entry.id   AF-A0A2S7YIE1-F1
#
_cell.length_a   1.000
_cell.length_b   1.000
_cell.length_c   1.000
_cell.angle_alpha   90.00
_cell.angle_beta   90.00
_cell.angle_gamma   90.00
#
_symmetry.space_group_name_H-M   'P 1'
#
loop_
_entity.id
_entity.type
_entity.pdbx_description
1 polymer ?
#
loop_
_entity_poly.entity_id
_entity_poly.type
_entity_poly.pdbx_seq_one_letter_code
_entity_poly.pdbx_strand_id
1 'polypeptide(L)'
;MPASLESSRPIMAPSARTSVRYSTYSVTPSVTPTFATNDSAQAEFRDIATGLDRMENKALTMQRVVLDQEKTDNLRKLALGAKLERALDRRMSSQDAVMRPRPKQPVISEKQQLVEKVA
;
A
#
# COMPACT_ATOMS: atom_id res chain seq x y z
N MET A 1 45.16 -5.99 -28.51
CA MET A 1 45.38 -5.43 -27.17
C MET A 1 45.74 -6.57 -26.22
N PRO A 2 46.89 -6.57 -25.55
CA PRO A 2 47.26 -7.65 -24.63
C PRO A 2 46.42 -7.54 -23.35
N ALA A 3 45.90 -8.66 -22.86
CA ALA A 3 45.13 -8.73 -21.62
C ALA A 3 46.07 -8.75 -20.40
N SER A 4 45.95 -7.76 -19.52
CA SER A 4 46.75 -7.67 -18.29
C SER A 4 46.47 -8.83 -17.33
N LEU A 5 47.53 -9.56 -16.96
CA LEU A 5 47.52 -10.79 -16.14
C LEU A 5 47.52 -10.54 -14.61
N GLU A 6 47.41 -9.28 -14.17
CA GLU A 6 47.78 -8.88 -12.81
C GLU A 6 46.65 -8.92 -11.77
N SER A 7 45.41 -9.25 -12.15
CA SER A 7 44.26 -9.31 -11.21
C SER A 7 44.04 -10.68 -10.56
N SER A 8 45.06 -11.53 -10.54
CA SER A 8 45.04 -12.91 -10.03
C SER A 8 45.31 -13.01 -8.53
N ARG A 9 44.71 -12.13 -7.71
CA ARG A 9 44.81 -12.21 -6.24
C ARG A 9 43.46 -12.58 -5.63
N PRO A 10 43.28 -13.81 -5.09
CA PRO A 10 42.04 -14.19 -4.43
C PRO A 10 41.89 -13.44 -3.11
N ILE A 11 40.70 -12.93 -2.84
CA ILE A 11 40.31 -12.40 -1.52
C ILE A 11 40.28 -13.60 -0.56
N MET A 12 41.24 -13.61 0.38
CA MET A 12 41.36 -14.43 1.60
C MET A 12 40.35 -15.60 1.77
N ALA A 13 40.71 -16.79 1.29
CA ALA A 13 40.37 -18.10 1.85
C ALA A 13 41.17 -19.21 1.13
N PRO A 14 41.66 -20.28 1.79
CA PRO A 14 42.40 -21.35 1.13
C PRO A 14 41.43 -22.25 0.33
N SER A 15 41.23 -21.92 -0.94
CA SER A 15 40.45 -22.76 -1.86
C SER A 15 41.40 -23.71 -2.60
N ALA A 16 41.38 -25.00 -2.24
CA ALA A 16 42.14 -26.08 -2.88
C ALA A 16 41.58 -26.49 -4.27
N ARG A 17 41.13 -25.52 -5.07
CA ARG A 17 40.62 -25.75 -6.43
C ARG A 17 41.53 -25.05 -7.44
N THR A 18 42.23 -25.85 -8.24
CA THR A 18 43.14 -25.41 -9.32
C THR A 18 42.43 -24.85 -10.55
N SER A 19 41.13 -24.53 -10.47
CA SER A 19 40.39 -23.93 -11.58
C SER A 19 40.56 -22.41 -11.57
N VAL A 20 41.34 -21.89 -12.53
CA VAL A 20 41.35 -20.47 -12.85
C VAL A 20 39.97 -20.12 -13.45
N ARG A 21 39.06 -19.58 -12.62
CA ARG A 21 37.83 -18.96 -13.12
C ARG A 21 38.18 -17.58 -13.65
N TYR A 22 38.17 -17.44 -14.98
CA TYR A 22 38.15 -16.13 -15.60
C TYR A 22 36.80 -15.47 -15.28
N SER A 23 36.81 -14.40 -14.50
CA SER A 23 35.62 -13.61 -14.22
C SER A 23 35.19 -12.90 -15.50
N THR A 24 34.08 -13.33 -16.10
CA THR A 24 33.42 -12.58 -17.17
C THR A 24 32.85 -11.30 -16.56
N TYR A 25 33.35 -10.14 -17.00
CA TYR A 25 32.81 -8.85 -16.61
C TYR A 25 31.30 -8.83 -16.91
N SER A 26 30.48 -8.65 -15.87
CA SER A 26 29.07 -8.35 -16.01
C SER A 26 28.94 -6.97 -16.66
N VAL A 27 28.42 -6.93 -17.89
CA VAL A 27 28.01 -5.69 -18.55
C VAL A 27 26.72 -5.21 -17.88
N THR A 28 26.85 -4.61 -16.70
CA THR A 28 25.76 -3.84 -16.10
C THR A 28 25.68 -2.52 -16.86
N PRO A 29 24.54 -2.16 -17.50
CA PRO A 29 24.44 -0.91 -18.21
C PRO A 29 24.57 0.26 -17.22
N SER A 30 25.69 0.96 -17.31
CA SER A 30 25.94 2.20 -16.57
C SER A 30 25.05 3.31 -17.10
N VAL A 31 24.43 4.09 -16.21
CA VAL A 31 23.64 5.29 -16.54
C VAL A 31 24.59 6.45 -16.88
N THR A 32 25.45 6.25 -17.88
CA THR A 32 26.34 7.29 -18.41
C THR A 32 26.14 7.31 -19.92
N PRO A 33 25.61 8.40 -20.50
CA PRO A 33 25.38 8.46 -21.94
C PRO A 33 26.72 8.66 -22.65
N THR A 34 27.39 7.55 -22.97
CA THR A 34 28.54 7.56 -23.88
C THR A 34 27.99 7.65 -25.31
N PHE A 35 27.95 8.85 -25.88
CA PHE A 35 27.48 9.14 -27.24
C PHE A 35 28.47 8.65 -28.32
N ALA A 36 28.77 7.36 -28.32
CA ALA A 36 29.40 6.65 -29.43
C ALA A 36 28.49 5.50 -29.85
N THR A 37 27.28 5.82 -30.29
CA THR A 37 26.33 4.83 -30.80
C THR A 37 26.70 4.50 -32.24
N ASN A 38 27.14 3.26 -32.49
CA ASN A 38 27.16 2.72 -33.84
C ASN A 38 25.73 2.69 -34.41
N ASP A 39 25.56 2.71 -35.73
CA ASP A 39 24.26 2.74 -36.42
C ASP A 39 23.30 1.61 -35.95
N SER A 40 23.86 0.45 -35.57
CA SER A 40 23.12 -0.67 -34.94
C SER A 40 22.47 -0.30 -33.61
N ALA A 41 23.16 0.46 -32.75
CA ALA A 41 22.61 0.86 -31.46
C ALA A 41 21.43 1.83 -31.64
N GLN A 42 21.48 2.70 -32.66
CA GLN A 42 20.38 3.59 -33.02
C GLN A 42 19.14 2.83 -33.53
N ALA A 43 19.34 1.73 -34.28
CA ALA A 43 18.26 0.86 -34.71
C ALA A 43 17.57 0.17 -33.51
N GLU A 44 18.36 -0.36 -32.57
CA GLU A 44 17.83 -0.99 -31.35
C GLU A 44 16.99 0.00 -30.50
N PHE A 45 17.43 1.26 -30.38
CA PHE A 45 16.65 2.28 -29.67
C PHE A 45 15.29 2.54 -30.31
N ARG A 46 15.19 2.51 -31.65
CA ARG A 46 13.92 2.70 -32.36
C ARG A 46 12.99 1.50 -32.16
N ASP A 47 13.53 0.29 -32.19
CA ASP A 47 12.73 -0.93 -31.96
C ASP A 47 12.21 -0.97 -30.53
N ILE A 48 13.02 -0.59 -29.54
CA ILE A 48 12.60 -0.46 -28.14
C ILE A 48 11.52 0.62 -27.99
N ALA A 49 11.71 1.79 -28.60
CA ALA A 49 10.72 2.88 -28.53
C ALA A 49 9.37 2.47 -29.14
N THR A 50 9.38 1.84 -30.32
CA THR A 50 8.15 1.34 -30.96
C THR A 50 7.50 0.19 -30.19
N GLY A 51 8.30 -0.67 -29.53
CA GLY A 51 7.79 -1.70 -28.64
C GLY A 51 7.08 -1.11 -27.42
N LEU A 52 7.67 -0.09 -26.78
CA LEU A 52 7.07 0.62 -25.65
C LEU A 52 5.76 1.34 -26.04
N ASP A 53 5.73 2.01 -27.19
CA ASP A 53 4.51 2.65 -27.71
C ASP A 53 3.39 1.65 -27.96
N ARG A 54 3.70 0.42 -28.41
CA ARG A 54 2.68 -0.63 -28.59
C ARG A 54 2.21 -1.24 -27.26
N MET A 55 3.09 -1.28 -26.27
CA MET A 55 2.78 -1.74 -24.91
C MET A 55 1.98 -0.71 -24.11
N GLU A 56 1.95 0.55 -24.55
CA GLU A 56 1.19 1.60 -23.88
C GLU A 56 -0.32 1.29 -23.96
N ASN A 57 -0.96 1.11 -22.81
CA ASN A 57 -2.40 0.88 -22.76
C ASN A 57 -3.13 2.22 -22.59
N LYS A 58 -3.46 2.86 -23.72
CA LYS A 58 -4.16 4.15 -23.77
C LYS A 58 -5.51 4.14 -23.05
N ALA A 59 -6.21 3.00 -23.09
CA ALA A 59 -7.51 2.86 -22.43
C ALA A 59 -7.39 2.94 -20.91
N LEU A 60 -6.36 2.30 -20.32
CA LEU A 60 -6.09 2.39 -18.88
C LEU A 60 -5.66 3.80 -18.47
N THR A 61 -4.88 4.48 -19.31
CA THR A 61 -4.50 5.88 -19.06
C THR A 61 -5.71 6.80 -19.05
N MET A 62 -6.66 6.61 -19.98
CA MET A 62 -7.91 7.38 -20.01
C MET A 62 -8.86 7.04 -18.85
N GLN A 63 -8.80 5.81 -18.32
CA GLN A 63 -9.61 5.40 -17.16
C GLN A 63 -9.10 6.00 -15.84
N ARG A 64 -7.79 6.25 -15.72
CA ARG A 64 -7.21 6.84 -14.51
C ARG A 64 -7.55 8.31 -14.43
N VAL A 65 -8.57 8.63 -13.64
CA VAL A 65 -8.92 10.03 -13.31
C VAL A 65 -7.88 10.59 -12.35
N VAL A 66 -7.01 11.47 -12.85
CA VAL A 66 -6.21 12.35 -12.01
C VAL A 66 -7.04 13.61 -11.77
N LEU A 67 -7.45 13.81 -10.52
CA LEU A 67 -8.27 14.95 -10.16
C LEU A 67 -7.39 16.20 -9.97
N ASP A 68 -7.89 17.33 -10.44
CA ASP A 68 -7.32 18.63 -10.08
C ASP A 68 -7.36 18.85 -8.56
N GLN A 69 -6.47 19.71 -8.09
CA GLN A 69 -6.36 20.04 -6.67
C GLN A 69 -7.70 20.53 -6.10
N GLU A 70 -8.41 21.40 -6.82
CA GLU A 70 -9.72 21.92 -6.41
C GLU A 70 -10.77 20.81 -6.26
N LYS A 71 -10.82 19.87 -7.22
CA LYS A 71 -11.76 18.74 -7.18
C LYS A 71 -11.46 17.83 -5.99
N THR A 72 -10.18 17.60 -5.72
CA THR A 72 -9.73 16.83 -4.55
C THR A 72 -10.16 17.49 -3.24
N ASP A 73 -10.01 18.80 -3.12
CA ASP A 73 -10.39 19.54 -1.92
C ASP A 73 -11.92 19.61 -1.73
N ASN A 74 -12.69 19.69 -2.81
CA ASN A 74 -14.15 19.57 -2.77
C ASN A 74 -14.60 18.19 -2.28
N LEU A 75 -14.00 17.11 -2.78
CA LEU A 75 -14.29 15.75 -2.29
C LEU A 75 -13.93 15.58 -0.81
N ARG A 76 -12.82 16.18 -0.35
CA ARG A 76 -12.44 16.18 1.07
C ARG A 76 -13.48 16.88 1.94
N LYS A 77 -13.99 18.04 1.51
CA LYS A 77 -15.05 18.78 2.23
C LYS A 77 -16.34 17.96 2.33
N LEU A 78 -16.77 17.36 1.21
CA LEU A 78 -17.96 16.49 1.19
C LEU A 78 -17.80 15.29 2.12
N ALA A 79 -16.64 14.63 2.09
CA ALA A 79 -16.34 13.50 2.96
C ALA A 79 -16.32 13.90 4.44
N LEU A 80 -15.81 15.08 4.78
CA LEU A 80 -15.83 15.61 6.13
C LEU A 80 -17.26 15.88 6.59
N GLY A 81 -18.08 16.55 5.77
CA GLY A 81 -19.49 16.80 6.06
C GLY A 81 -20.27 15.52 6.33
N ALA A 82 -20.10 14.50 5.48
CA ALA A 82 -20.74 13.20 5.65
C ALA A 82 -20.27 12.45 6.92
N LYS A 83 -18.99 12.59 7.30
CA LYS A 83 -18.47 12.03 8.56
C LYS A 83 -19.06 12.74 9.77
N LEU A 84 -19.16 14.07 9.71
CA LEU A 84 -19.75 14.87 10.76
C LEU A 84 -21.21 14.47 10.94
N GLU A 85 -21.97 14.36 9.86
CA GLU A 85 -23.38 14.00 9.95
C GLU A 85 -23.58 12.60 10.54
N ARG A 86 -22.82 11.60 10.06
CA ARG A 86 -22.84 10.26 10.64
C ARG A 86 -22.49 10.26 12.14
N ALA A 87 -21.58 11.13 12.57
CA ALA A 87 -21.20 11.26 13.97
C ALA A 87 -22.33 11.90 14.79
N LEU A 88 -22.99 12.92 14.25
CA LEU A 88 -24.18 13.53 14.85
C LEU A 88 -25.33 12.53 14.94
N ASP A 89 -25.66 11.80 13.87
CA ASP A 89 -26.69 10.76 13.89
C ASP A 89 -26.47 9.75 15.01
N ARG A 90 -25.23 9.29 15.19
CA ARG A 90 -24.86 8.37 16.29
C ARG A 90 -25.02 9.01 17.66
N ARG A 91 -24.73 10.30 17.78
CA ARG A 91 -24.85 11.07 19.01
C ARG A 91 -26.32 11.35 19.33
N MET A 92 -27.11 11.77 18.35
CA MET A 92 -28.52 12.13 18.47
C MET A 92 -29.41 10.90 18.61
N SER A 93 -29.03 9.77 18.01
CA SER A 93 -29.62 8.47 18.28
C SER A 93 -29.43 8.11 19.75
N SER A 94 -30.53 7.82 20.46
CA SER A 94 -30.59 7.38 21.87
C SER A 94 -30.26 8.42 22.95
N GLN A 95 -30.10 9.71 22.60
CA GLN A 95 -29.97 10.79 23.59
C GLN A 95 -31.29 11.26 24.18
N ASP A 96 -32.38 11.14 23.43
CA ASP A 96 -33.69 11.56 23.93
C ASP A 96 -34.12 10.67 25.08
N ALA A 97 -34.55 11.29 26.18
CA ALA A 97 -35.02 10.58 27.35
C ALA A 97 -36.32 9.83 27.03
N VAL A 98 -36.23 8.49 26.89
CA VAL A 98 -37.41 7.64 26.75
C VAL A 98 -37.95 7.32 28.14
N MET A 99 -39.12 7.90 28.47
CA MET A 99 -39.84 7.56 29.69
C MET A 99 -40.21 6.07 29.66
N ARG A 100 -39.59 5.28 30.54
CA ARG A 100 -39.92 3.86 30.71
C ARG A 100 -40.82 3.69 31.94
N PRO A 101 -41.89 2.88 31.85
CA PRO A 101 -42.70 2.55 33.01
C PRO A 101 -41.82 1.87 34.07
N ARG A 102 -41.97 2.29 35.33
CA ARG A 102 -41.23 1.73 36.46
C ARG A 102 -41.53 0.23 36.56
N PRO A 103 -40.51 -0.66 36.64
CA PRO A 103 -40.77 -2.07 36.88
C PRO A 103 -41.52 -2.22 38.21
N LYS A 104 -42.59 -3.02 38.21
CA LYS A 104 -43.35 -3.33 39.44
C LYS A 104 -42.40 -4.03 40.40
N GLN A 105 -41.97 -3.33 41.43
CA GLN A 105 -41.26 -3.92 42.55
C GLN A 105 -42.22 -4.91 43.23
N PRO A 106 -41.77 -6.15 43.55
CA PRO A 106 -42.58 -7.02 44.39
C PRO A 106 -42.75 -6.34 45.74
N VAL A 107 -43.99 -6.07 46.11
CA VAL A 107 -44.33 -5.56 47.45
C VAL A 107 -44.07 -6.71 48.41
N ILE A 108 -42.90 -6.74 49.05
CA ILE A 108 -42.62 -7.67 50.13
C ILE A 108 -43.41 -7.18 51.33
N SER A 109 -44.64 -7.66 51.47
CA SER A 109 -45.48 -7.41 52.63
C SER A 109 -44.94 -8.24 53.79
N GLU A 110 -44.31 -7.59 54.75
CA GLU A 110 -43.73 -8.19 55.98
C GLU A 110 -44.74 -9.00 56.81
N LYS A 111 -46.05 -8.88 56.52
CA LYS A 111 -47.12 -9.61 57.21
C LYS A 111 -47.25 -11.09 56.83
N GLN A 112 -46.62 -11.55 55.75
CA GLN A 112 -46.69 -12.97 55.35
C GLN A 112 -45.58 -13.84 55.95
N GLN A 113 -44.44 -13.27 56.33
CA GLN A 113 -43.29 -14.02 56.85
C GLN A 113 -43.45 -14.47 58.32
N LEU A 114 -44.45 -13.95 59.05
CA LEU A 114 -44.67 -14.30 60.46
C LEU A 114 -45.59 -15.52 60.64
N VAL A 115 -46.36 -15.90 59.61
CA VAL A 115 -47.30 -17.04 59.68
C VAL A 115 -46.59 -18.37 59.40
N GLU A 116 -45.52 -18.37 58.59
CA GLU A 116 -44.79 -19.59 58.21
C GLU A 116 -43.76 -20.04 59.28
N LYS A 117 -43.40 -19.16 60.23
CA LYS A 117 -42.48 -19.50 61.34
C LYS A 117 -43.17 -20.05 62.60
N VAL A 118 -44.50 -20.21 62.57
CA VAL A 118 -45.32 -20.68 63.70
C VAL A 118 -46.03 -22.01 63.39
N ALA A 119 -45.73 -22.64 62.26
CA ALA A 119 -46.22 -23.98 61.91
C ALA A 119 -45.17 -25.07 62.17
#